data_AF-A0A2S9FWM0-F1
#
_entry.id   AF-A0A2S9FWM0-F1
#
_cell.length_a   1.000
_cell.length_b   1.000
_cell.length_c   1.000
_cell.angle_alpha   90.00
_cell.angle_beta   90.00
_cell.angle_gamma   90.00
#
_symmetry.space_group_name_H-M   'P 1'
#
loop_
_entity.id
_entity.type
_entity.pdbx_description
1 polymer ?
#
loop_
_entity_poly.entity_id
_entity_poly.type
_entity_poly.pdbx_seq_one_letter_code
_entity_poly.pdbx_strand_id
1 'polypeptide(L)' 'MKLITAIVKPFTLEDVKTGLEQTGIPGMTVSEVQGYGRQKGHTEVYRGAEYSVDFVPKVRVEVVVDDA' A
#
# COMPACT_ATOMS: atom_id res chain seq x y z
N MET A 1 -4.01 -10.65 -20.31
CA MET A 1 -4.56 -9.64 -19.37
C MET A 1 -4.20 -10.06 -17.96
N LYS A 2 -3.59 -9.17 -17.19
CA LYS A 2 -3.18 -9.40 -15.81
C LYS A 2 -3.61 -8.25 -14.92
N LEU A 3 -3.96 -8.56 -13.68
CA LEU A 3 -4.13 -7.58 -12.62
C LEU A 3 -2.88 -7.60 -11.74
N ILE A 4 -2.14 -6.50 -11.73
CA ILE A 4 -1.00 -6.30 -10.84
C ILE A 4 -1.53 -5.64 -9.57
N THR A 5 -1.32 -6.28 -8.42
CA THR A 5 -1.64 -5.75 -7.09
C THR A 5 -0.35 -5.48 -6.33
N ALA A 6 -0.12 -4.22 -5.97
CA ALA A 6 1.04 -3.80 -5.17
C ALA A 6 0.60 -3.25 -3.81
N ILE A 7 1.28 -3.66 -2.73
CA ILE A 7 1.09 -3.11 -1.38
C ILE A 7 2.31 -2.27 -1.03
N VAL A 8 2.13 -0.95 -0.97
CA VAL A 8 3.22 0.02 -0.81
C VAL A 8 3.08 0.85 0.46
N LYS A 9 4.14 1.58 0.81
CA LYS A 9 4.07 2.56 1.91
C LYS A 9 3.26 3.77 1.42
N PRO A 10 2.42 4.39 2.27
CA PRO A 10 1.55 5.48 1.81
C PRO A 10 2.28 6.64 1.13
N PHE A 11 3.45 7.03 1.64
CA PHE A 11 4.21 8.16 1.11
C PHE A 11 4.86 7.91 -0.27
N THR A 12 4.92 6.66 -0.75
CA THR A 12 5.50 6.34 -2.07
C THR A 12 4.45 6.34 -3.19
N LEU A 13 3.19 6.66 -2.90
CA LEU A 13 2.12 6.58 -3.89
C LEU A 13 2.34 7.52 -5.08
N GLU A 14 2.83 8.74 -4.85
CA GLU A 14 3.09 9.70 -5.95
C GLU A 14 4.23 9.24 -6.86
N ASP A 15 5.27 8.62 -6.29
CA ASP A 15 6.37 8.04 -7.07
C ASP A 15 5.86 6.87 -7.95
N VAL A 16 4.98 6.02 -7.40
CA VAL A 16 4.34 4.92 -8.15
C VAL A 16 3.50 5.47 -9.29
N LYS A 17 2.66 6.47 -9.04
CA LYS A 17 1.85 7.14 -10.06
C LYS A 17 2.71 7.70 -11.19
N THR A 18 3.74 8.46 -10.83
CA THR A 18 4.66 9.09 -11.80
C THR A 18 5.37 8.04 -12.65
N GLY A 19 5.81 6.93 -12.04
CA GLY A 19 6.45 5.83 -12.76
C GLY A 19 5.49 5.10 -13.72
N LEU A 20 4.24 4.91 -13.33
CA LEU A 20 3.20 4.33 -14.21
C LEU A 20 2.92 5.25 -15.40
N GLU A 21 2.78 6.56 -15.17
CA GLU A 21 2.56 7.54 -16.24
C GLU A 21 3.72 7.55 -17.26
N GLN A 22 4.98 7.52 -16.78
CA GLN A 22 6.17 7.48 -17.64
C GLN A 22 6.29 6.20 -18.47
N THR A 23 5.65 5.11 -18.05
CA THR A 23 5.61 3.83 -18.77
C THR A 23 4.39 3.70 -19.69
N GLY A 24 3.58 4.75 -19.82
CA GLY A 24 2.40 4.77 -20.69
C GLY A 24 1.17 4.10 -20.09
N ILE A 25 1.14 3.90 -18.77
CA ILE A 25 -0.01 3.33 -18.05
C ILE A 25 -0.80 4.48 -17.43
N PRO A 26 -1.96 4.88 -17.99
CA PRO A 26 -2.65 6.10 -17.59
C PRO A 26 -3.58 5.92 -16.37
N GLY A 27 -3.78 4.69 -15.90
CA GLY A 27 -4.80 4.38 -14.91
C GLY A 27 -4.34 3.40 -13.84
N MET A 28 -4.77 3.65 -12.61
CA MET A 28 -4.63 2.76 -11.47
C MET A 28 -5.84 2.93 -10.53
N THR A 29 -6.19 1.88 -9.80
CA THR A 29 -7.14 1.95 -8.68
C THR A 29 -6.35 1.90 -7.37
N VAL A 30 -6.77 2.70 -6.39
CA VAL A 30 -6.09 2.81 -5.10
C VAL A 30 -7.08 2.52 -3.98
N SER A 31 -6.63 1.81 -2.95
CA SER A 31 -7.42 1.58 -1.74
C SER A 31 -6.54 1.62 -0.51
N GLU A 32 -7.06 2.18 0.58
CA GLU A 32 -6.42 2.15 1.88
C GLU A 32 -6.58 0.77 2.50
N VAL A 33 -5.48 0.21 3.02
CA VAL A 33 -5.47 -1.11 3.64
C VAL A 33 -4.55 -1.13 4.86
N GLN A 34 -4.71 -2.14 5.71
CA GLN A 34 -3.77 -2.38 6.79
C GLN A 34 -2.97 -3.67 6.51
N GLY A 35 -1.67 -3.64 6.78
CA GLY A 35 -0.76 -4.76 6.57
C GLY A 35 -0.21 -5.31 7.88
N TYR A 36 -0.10 -6.63 7.98
CA TYR A 36 0.55 -7.33 9.08
C TYR A 36 1.75 -8.13 8.55
N GLY A 37 2.88 -8.14 9.26
CA GLY A 37 4.05 -8.89 8.83
C GLY A 37 5.34 -8.49 9.54
N ARG A 38 6.48 -8.59 8.85
CA ARG A 38 7.81 -8.39 9.43
C ARG A 38 8.06 -7.00 10.00
N GLN A 39 7.41 -5.98 9.45
CA GLN A 39 7.53 -4.61 9.96
C GLN A 39 7.04 -4.51 11.43
N LYS A 40 6.20 -5.47 11.87
CA LYS A 40 5.56 -5.58 13.18
C LYS A 40 4.79 -4.31 13.57
N GLY A 41 3.83 -4.51 14.45
CA GLY A 41 3.14 -3.43 15.13
C GLY A 41 4.03 -2.64 16.08
N HIS A 42 3.48 -1.59 16.68
CA HIS A 42 4.06 -0.97 17.87
C HIS A 42 3.04 -1.02 19.01
N THR A 43 3.55 -1.14 20.24
CA THR A 43 2.73 -1.02 21.44
C THR A 43 2.63 0.46 21.80
N GLU A 44 1.42 0.97 21.93
CA GLU A 44 1.14 2.35 22.30
C GLU A 44 0.45 2.36 23.67
N VAL A 45 0.89 3.25 24.57
CA VAL A 45 0.29 3.39 25.90
C VAL A 45 -0.79 4.46 25.82
N TYR A 46 -2.06 4.06 25.94
CA TYR A 46 -3.19 4.98 25.99
C TYR A 46 -3.87 4.92 27.35
N ARG A 47 -3.89 6.04 28.07
CA ARG A 47 -4.49 6.19 29.42
C ARG A 47 -4.00 5.13 30.43
N GLY A 48 -2.73 4.75 30.36
CA GLY A 48 -2.12 3.80 31.30
C GLY A 48 -2.37 2.33 30.97
N ALA A 49 -3.05 2.03 29.86
CA ALA A 49 -3.14 0.67 29.31
C ALA A 49 -2.28 0.55 28.04
N GLU A 50 -1.57 -0.56 27.90
CA GLU A 50 -0.84 -0.92 26.68
C GLU A 50 -1.80 -1.48 25.63
N TYR A 51 -1.77 -0.89 24.43
CA TYR A 51 -2.47 -1.39 23.25
C TYR A 51 -1.46 -1.78 22.19
N SER A 52 -1.47 -3.03 21.74
CA SER A 52 -0.67 -3.48 20.62
C SER A 52 -1.36 -3.13 19.31
N VAL A 53 -0.77 -2.22 18.52
CA VAL A 53 -1.24 -1.91 17.16
C VAL A 53 -0.56 -2.87 16.21
N ASP A 54 -1.18 -4.02 15.96
CA ASP A 54 -0.58 -5.09 15.15
C ASP A 54 -0.44 -4.73 13.66
N PHE A 55 -1.35 -3.91 13.15
CA PHE A 55 -1.42 -3.58 11.73
C PHE A 55 -0.82 -2.21 11.41
N VAL A 56 -0.08 -2.15 10.30
CA VAL A 56 0.53 -0.91 9.80
C VAL A 56 -0.26 -0.41 8.59
N PRO A 57 -0.61 0.89 8.52
CA PRO A 57 -1.24 1.48 7.34
C PRO A 57 -0.40 1.29 6.07
N LYS A 58 -1.06 0.89 4.99
CA LYS A 58 -0.50 0.67 3.65
C LYS A 58 -1.46 1.18 2.59
N VAL A 59 -0.97 1.27 1.36
CA VAL A 59 -1.79 1.55 0.19
C VAL A 59 -1.74 0.35 -0.74
N ARG A 60 -2.91 -0.12 -1.19
CA ARG A 60 -3.03 -1.10 -2.28
C ARG A 60 -3.21 -0.35 -3.60
N VAL A 61 -2.36 -0.65 -4.57
CA VAL A 61 -2.44 -0.15 -5.94
C VAL A 61 -2.76 -1.33 -6.86
N GLU A 62 -3.76 -1.15 -7.70
CA GLU A 62 -4.24 -2.16 -8.65
C GLU A 62 -4.22 -1.61 -10.07
N VAL A 63 -3.56 -2.33 -10.98
CA VAL A 63 -3.37 -1.93 -12.38
C VAL A 63 -3.65 -3.12 -13.28
N VAL A 64 -4.49 -2.93 -14.29
CA VAL A 64 -4.74 -3.93 -15.33
C VAL A 64 -3.79 -3.69 -16.50
N VAL A 65 -3.09 -4.72 -16.93
CA VAL A 65 -2.14 -4.69 -18.05
C VAL A 65 -2.37 -5.85 -19.00
N ASP A 66 -1.92 -5.71 -20.25
CA ASP A 66 -1.83 -6.82 -21.20
C ASP A 66 -0.80 -7.85 -20.73
N ASP A 67 -0.91 -9.09 -21.22
CA ASP A 67 -0.01 -10.18 -20.82
C ASP A 67 1.34 -10.12 -21.55
N ALA A 68 1.26 -9.89 -22.86
CA ALA A 68 2.30 -9.66 -23.84
C ALA A 68 1.62 -9.18 -25.14
#